data_AF-Q1EQQ9-F1
#
_entry.id   AF-Q1EQQ9-F1
#
_cell.length_a   1.000
_cell.length_b   1.000
_cell.length_c   1.000
_cell.angle_alpha   90.00
_cell.angle_beta   90.00
_cell.angle_gamma   90.00
#
_symmetry.space_group_name_H-M   'P 1'
#
loop_
_entity.id
_entity.type
_entity.pdbx_description
1 polymer ?
#
loop_
_entity_poly.entity_id
_entity_poly.type
_entity_poly.pdbx_seq_one_letter_code
_entity_poly.pdbx_strand_id
1 'polypeptide(L)'
;MSYEATSFKPSQGHPPGRRLSPRARSRPLVLHHQLGMSSSEGRGQYCRMPHLAKGRQDSVRRYVSAGPQASGSRVRRHVSVCSILKGGQVPSLVSAVDVRPCVSYRTIQVGPILFEEAPAEDEIIQIPGDGLTLTSSDNDFFPLVRLEVWDGTPAKPDEAWEYERSFCAPLTDNFVVIDLNGRTQGEITVEPRKHHIRVLCRGRDHYEASLALDPFPPVGPHEDPLEFWVIQLWPA
;
A
#
# COMPACT_ATOMS: atom_id res chain seq x y z
N MET A 1 -50.07 41.35 -32.24
CA MET A 1 -49.62 42.18 -31.12
C MET A 1 -48.13 41.98 -30.99
N SER A 2 -47.38 43.03 -31.30
CA SER A 2 -45.95 43.05 -31.55
C SER A 2 -45.36 44.16 -30.67
N TYR A 3 -44.34 43.89 -29.85
CA TYR A 3 -43.38 44.86 -29.29
C TYR A 3 -42.16 44.03 -28.86
N GLU A 4 -41.07 44.02 -29.64
CA GLU A 4 -39.92 44.93 -29.65
C GLU A 4 -38.87 44.66 -28.56
N ALA A 5 -37.67 44.36 -29.06
CA ALA A 5 -36.42 44.22 -28.33
C ALA A 5 -35.85 45.59 -27.96
N THR A 6 -35.15 45.68 -26.84
CA THR A 6 -34.17 46.76 -26.61
C THR A 6 -32.85 46.20 -26.11
N SER A 7 -31.84 46.53 -26.90
CA SER A 7 -30.41 46.34 -26.68
C SER A 7 -29.90 47.35 -25.66
N PHE A 8 -28.99 46.93 -24.76
CA PHE A 8 -28.10 47.85 -24.05
C PHE A 8 -26.75 47.18 -23.78
N LYS A 9 -25.70 47.76 -24.35
CA LYS A 9 -24.25 47.64 -24.05
C LYS A 9 -23.66 49.02 -24.39
N PRO A 10 -22.42 49.37 -23.99
CA PRO A 10 -21.61 48.96 -22.84
C PRO A 10 -21.06 50.21 -22.08
N SER A 11 -20.31 50.03 -20.99
CA SER A 11 -19.30 51.04 -20.60
C SER A 11 -18.00 50.38 -20.16
N GLN A 12 -16.90 50.93 -20.68
CA GLN A 12 -15.51 50.58 -20.44
C GLN A 12 -14.98 51.30 -19.19
N GLY A 13 -13.97 50.72 -18.53
CA GLY A 13 -13.20 51.43 -17.50
C GLY A 13 -12.29 50.54 -16.65
N HIS A 14 -11.06 50.32 -17.12
CA HIS A 14 -9.87 49.72 -16.46
C HIS A 14 -9.25 50.66 -15.37
N PRO A 15 -8.11 50.35 -14.68
CA PRO A 15 -7.58 49.12 -14.07
C PRO A 15 -7.06 49.41 -12.60
N PRO A 16 -5.91 48.88 -12.09
CA PRO A 16 -5.81 47.87 -11.05
C PRO A 16 -5.22 48.37 -9.71
N GLY A 17 -5.26 47.50 -8.69
CA GLY A 17 -4.23 47.50 -7.67
C GLY A 17 -4.74 47.45 -6.23
N ARG A 18 -4.45 46.34 -5.56
CA ARG A 18 -3.77 46.38 -4.24
C ARG A 18 -3.21 45.00 -3.92
N ARG A 19 -1.88 44.97 -3.80
CA ARG A 19 -1.12 43.91 -3.15
C ARG A 19 -1.59 43.79 -1.70
N LEU A 20 -1.88 42.57 -1.26
CA LEU A 20 -1.77 42.22 0.16
C LEU A 20 -0.83 41.01 0.23
N SER A 21 0.35 41.27 0.81
CA SER A 21 1.30 40.26 1.24
C SER A 21 1.11 39.98 2.74
N PRO A 22 1.66 38.86 3.24
CA PRO A 22 1.03 38.01 4.24
C PRO A 22 1.53 38.28 5.66
N ARG A 23 0.76 37.85 6.66
CA ARG A 23 1.20 37.23 7.93
C ARG A 23 0.08 37.28 8.97
N ALA A 24 -0.46 36.12 9.31
CA ALA A 24 -0.94 35.87 10.66
C ALA A 24 -0.57 34.44 11.02
N ARG A 25 0.49 34.31 11.82
CA ARG A 25 0.87 33.08 12.51
C ARG A 25 -0.13 32.88 13.64
N SER A 26 -1.02 31.91 13.51
CA SER A 26 -1.82 31.43 14.64
C SER A 26 -1.06 30.29 15.30
N ARG A 27 -0.68 30.51 16.57
CA ARG A 27 -0.11 29.50 17.46
C ARG A 27 -1.16 28.44 17.79
N PRO A 28 -0.79 27.16 17.98
CA PRO A 28 -1.71 26.13 18.44
C PRO A 28 -2.01 26.30 19.95
N LEU A 29 -3.29 26.14 20.27
CA LEU A 29 -3.81 25.95 21.62
C LEU A 29 -3.36 24.58 22.15
N VAL A 30 -2.57 24.59 23.22
CA VAL A 30 -2.26 23.41 24.02
C VAL A 30 -3.46 23.13 24.92
N LEU A 31 -4.22 22.08 24.65
CA LEU A 31 -5.15 21.51 25.62
C LEU A 31 -4.44 20.39 26.39
N HIS A 32 -4.11 20.69 27.64
CA HIS A 32 -3.85 19.68 28.66
C HIS A 32 -5.18 18.99 29.00
N HIS A 33 -5.25 17.67 28.83
CA HIS A 33 -6.13 16.84 29.65
C HIS A 33 -5.33 15.68 30.24
N GLN A 34 -5.24 15.74 31.57
CA GLN A 34 -4.60 14.78 32.44
C GLN A 34 -5.68 13.86 33.03
N LEU A 35 -5.29 12.60 33.21
CA LEU A 35 -5.75 11.63 34.22
C LEU A 35 -7.06 10.86 33.98
N GLY A 36 -6.90 9.54 34.04
CA GLY A 36 -7.95 8.55 34.21
C GLY A 36 -7.39 7.14 34.19
N MET A 37 -6.54 6.79 35.18
CA MET A 37 -6.18 5.40 35.43
C MET A 37 -7.41 4.61 35.90
N SER A 38 -7.64 3.43 35.33
CA SER A 38 -8.33 2.35 36.02
C SER A 38 -7.74 1.02 35.55
N SER A 39 -6.89 0.46 36.40
CA SER A 39 -6.43 -0.92 36.37
C SER A 39 -7.53 -1.81 36.96
N SER A 40 -8.03 -2.77 36.20
CA SER A 40 -8.74 -3.91 36.77
C SER A 40 -8.09 -5.20 36.28
N GLU A 41 -7.45 -5.87 37.23
CA GLU A 41 -6.92 -7.22 37.14
C GLU A 41 -8.04 -8.21 36.78
N GLY A 42 -7.84 -8.98 35.72
CA GLY A 42 -8.68 -10.12 35.35
C GLY A 42 -7.83 -11.37 35.24
N ARG A 43 -7.64 -12.09 36.35
CA ARG A 43 -7.11 -13.46 36.36
C ARG A 43 -8.17 -14.39 35.75
N GLY A 44 -7.81 -15.19 34.76
CA GLY A 44 -8.77 -16.12 34.15
C GLY A 44 -8.16 -17.17 33.24
N GLN A 45 -7.61 -18.22 33.87
CA GLN A 45 -7.68 -19.63 33.45
C GLN A 45 -7.05 -20.06 32.12
N TYR A 46 -5.90 -20.73 32.29
CA TYR A 46 -5.31 -21.68 31.35
C TYR A 46 -6.26 -22.86 31.08
N CYS A 47 -6.70 -23.01 29.83
CA CYS A 47 -7.20 -24.29 29.33
C CYS A 47 -6.01 -25.12 28.80
N ARG A 48 -5.52 -26.03 29.65
CA ARG A 48 -4.73 -27.20 29.25
C ARG A 48 -5.67 -28.25 28.70
N MET A 49 -5.38 -28.78 27.51
CA MET A 49 -5.85 -30.09 27.04
C MET A 49 -4.83 -30.68 26.03
N PRO A 50 -4.83 -32.00 25.78
CA PRO A 50 -3.67 -32.83 26.06
C PRO A 50 -2.88 -33.31 24.84
N HIS A 51 -1.67 -33.79 25.17
CA HIS A 51 -0.83 -34.68 24.38
C HIS A 51 -1.59 -35.78 23.65
N LEU A 52 -1.31 -35.93 22.35
CA LEU A 52 -1.47 -37.18 21.61
C LEU A 52 -0.15 -37.56 20.96
N ALA A 53 0.08 -38.87 20.94
CA ALA A 53 1.37 -39.51 20.99
C ALA A 53 1.88 -40.00 19.62
N LYS A 54 3.21 -40.17 19.58
CA LYS A 54 3.97 -41.27 18.95
C LYS A 54 3.60 -41.69 17.52
N GLY A 55 4.49 -41.35 16.59
CA GLY A 55 4.83 -42.18 15.43
C GLY A 55 6.35 -42.30 15.36
N ARG A 56 6.86 -43.53 15.51
CA ARG A 56 8.27 -43.93 15.38
C ARG A 56 8.37 -44.81 14.12
N GLN A 57 9.61 -45.03 13.66
CA GLN A 57 10.09 -45.92 12.58
C GLN A 57 10.41 -45.20 11.26
N ASP A 58 11.45 -45.52 10.50
CA ASP A 58 12.68 -46.28 10.75
C ASP A 58 13.61 -45.96 9.56
N SER A 59 14.85 -45.57 9.88
CA SER A 59 16.12 -45.93 9.23
C SER A 59 16.15 -46.37 7.76
N VAL A 60 16.96 -45.68 6.92
CA VAL A 60 17.99 -46.33 6.07
C VAL A 60 19.22 -45.41 5.93
N ARG A 61 20.33 -45.83 6.56
CA ARG A 61 21.71 -45.48 6.15
C ARG A 61 22.12 -46.39 4.99
N ARG A 62 22.94 -45.92 4.03
CA ARG A 62 24.16 -46.62 3.54
C ARG A 62 25.04 -45.73 2.61
N TYR A 63 26.31 -45.60 3.04
CA TYR A 63 27.62 -45.59 2.33
C TYR A 63 27.88 -44.61 1.14
N VAL A 64 28.85 -43.68 1.19
CA VAL A 64 30.34 -43.80 1.05
C VAL A 64 30.71 -44.42 -0.32
N SER A 65 31.51 -43.84 -1.23
CA SER A 65 32.89 -43.33 -1.11
C SER A 65 33.35 -42.56 -2.36
N ALA A 66 34.39 -41.73 -2.17
CA ALA A 66 35.18 -41.05 -3.18
C ALA A 66 36.12 -41.98 -3.98
N GLY A 67 36.58 -41.50 -5.14
CA GLY A 67 37.71 -42.08 -5.90
C GLY A 67 37.94 -41.39 -7.25
N PRO A 68 39.12 -40.77 -7.50
CA PRO A 68 39.40 -39.95 -8.68
C PRO A 68 40.18 -40.71 -9.77
N GLN A 69 39.98 -40.41 -11.06
CA GLN A 69 41.01 -40.57 -12.09
C GLN A 69 40.82 -39.57 -13.24
N ALA A 70 41.94 -38.95 -13.60
CA ALA A 70 42.13 -38.03 -14.71
C ALA A 70 42.28 -38.77 -16.05
N SER A 71 41.84 -38.14 -17.14
CA SER A 71 42.35 -38.40 -18.48
C SER A 71 41.92 -37.27 -19.41
N GLY A 72 42.90 -36.56 -19.95
CA GLY A 72 42.70 -35.39 -20.79
C GLY A 72 42.11 -35.74 -22.16
N SER A 73 41.23 -34.87 -22.64
CA SER A 73 41.02 -34.74 -24.07
C SER A 73 40.73 -33.28 -24.43
N ARG A 74 41.41 -32.86 -25.49
CA ARG A 74 41.61 -31.48 -25.93
C ARG A 74 40.34 -30.98 -26.62
N VAL A 75 39.41 -30.39 -25.87
CA VAL A 75 38.22 -29.75 -26.46
C VAL A 75 38.58 -28.35 -26.92
N ARG A 76 38.49 -28.15 -28.24
CA ARG A 76 38.58 -26.85 -28.90
C ARG A 76 37.66 -25.86 -28.18
N ARG A 77 38.22 -24.80 -27.60
CA ARG A 77 37.45 -23.65 -27.15
C ARG A 77 36.89 -22.97 -28.41
N HIS A 78 35.68 -23.36 -28.80
CA HIS A 78 34.81 -22.48 -29.57
C HIS A 78 34.56 -21.28 -28.67
N VAL A 79 35.26 -20.18 -28.92
CA VAL A 79 34.82 -18.87 -28.48
C VAL A 79 33.56 -18.59 -29.29
N SER A 80 32.42 -19.03 -28.77
CA SER A 80 31.15 -18.54 -29.24
C SER A 80 31.07 -17.09 -28.75
N VAL A 81 31.41 -16.17 -29.65
CA VAL A 81 30.97 -14.79 -29.52
C VAL A 81 29.45 -14.86 -29.71
N CYS A 82 28.73 -15.17 -28.62
CA CYS A 82 27.31 -14.91 -28.55
C CYS A 82 27.18 -13.39 -28.54
N SER A 83 26.90 -12.88 -29.74
CA SER A 83 26.30 -11.59 -29.99
C SER A 83 25.23 -11.30 -28.94
N ILE A 84 25.35 -10.11 -28.39
CA ILE A 84 24.45 -9.43 -27.47
C ILE A 84 23.01 -9.57 -27.99
N LEU A 85 22.23 -10.42 -27.33
CA LEU A 85 20.80 -10.23 -27.21
C LEU A 85 20.56 -9.96 -25.73
N LYS A 86 20.18 -8.72 -25.39
CA LYS A 86 19.61 -8.42 -24.07
C LYS A 86 18.41 -9.35 -23.90
N GLY A 87 18.59 -10.47 -23.21
CA GLY A 87 17.48 -11.24 -22.70
C GLY A 87 16.71 -10.28 -21.79
N GLY A 88 15.48 -9.92 -22.18
CA GLY A 88 14.60 -9.14 -21.33
C GLY A 88 14.36 -9.96 -20.08
N GLN A 89 15.05 -9.62 -18.99
CA GLN A 89 14.82 -10.23 -17.69
C GLN A 89 13.35 -9.95 -17.34
N VAL A 90 12.59 -11.02 -17.08
CA VAL A 90 11.22 -10.89 -16.60
C VAL A 90 11.29 -10.17 -15.25
N PRO A 91 10.55 -9.08 -15.05
CA PRO A 91 10.52 -8.38 -13.78
C PRO A 91 10.19 -9.33 -12.63
N SER A 92 10.90 -9.16 -11.52
CA SER A 92 10.79 -10.00 -10.34
C SER A 92 10.37 -9.17 -9.12
N LEU A 93 9.55 -9.79 -8.27
CA LEU A 93 9.16 -9.22 -6.98
C LEU A 93 10.38 -9.28 -6.05
N VAL A 94 10.86 -8.11 -5.64
CA VAL A 94 12.02 -7.97 -4.75
C VAL A 94 11.62 -8.18 -3.30
N SER A 95 10.52 -7.54 -2.88
CA SER A 95 9.98 -7.65 -1.53
C SER A 95 8.49 -7.34 -1.49
N ALA A 96 7.80 -7.93 -0.51
CA ALA A 96 6.41 -7.59 -0.24
C ALA A 96 6.11 -7.66 1.26
N VAL A 97 5.14 -6.85 1.68
CA VAL A 97 4.62 -6.82 3.05
C VAL A 97 3.10 -6.75 3.01
N ASP A 98 2.46 -7.61 3.79
CA ASP A 98 1.01 -7.66 3.96
C ASP A 98 0.64 -7.03 5.31
N VAL A 99 -0.30 -6.09 5.29
CA VAL A 99 -0.71 -5.28 6.45
C VAL A 99 -2.24 -5.31 6.58
N ARG A 100 -2.74 -5.39 7.82
CA ARG A 100 -4.18 -5.30 8.15
C ARG A 100 -4.41 -4.05 9.01
N PRO A 101 -4.41 -2.83 8.43
CA PRO A 101 -4.54 -1.61 9.21
C PRO A 101 -5.93 -1.52 9.84
N CYS A 102 -5.99 -1.01 11.07
CA CYS A 102 -7.24 -0.58 11.67
C CYS A 102 -7.77 0.63 10.89
N VAL A 103 -8.98 0.52 10.37
CA VAL A 103 -9.61 1.58 9.58
C VAL A 103 -10.53 2.39 10.47
N SER A 104 -10.37 3.70 10.41
CA SER A 104 -11.26 4.67 11.04
C SER A 104 -11.71 5.65 9.98
N TYR A 105 -12.99 6.03 10.01
CA TYR A 105 -13.56 6.94 9.01
C TYR A 105 -13.26 6.52 7.56
N ARG A 106 -13.23 5.21 7.31
CA ARG A 106 -12.98 4.59 6.00
C ARG A 106 -11.65 5.02 5.36
N THR A 107 -10.67 5.37 6.18
CA THR A 107 -9.41 5.98 5.72
C THR A 107 -8.22 5.10 6.04
N ILE A 108 -7.36 4.89 5.04
CA ILE A 108 -6.02 4.31 5.16
C ILE A 108 -5.03 5.32 4.61
N GLN A 109 -3.94 5.58 5.32
CA GLN A 109 -2.88 6.48 4.83
C GLN A 109 -1.67 5.69 4.37
N VAL A 110 -1.08 6.07 3.24
CA VAL A 110 0.16 5.47 2.73
C VAL A 110 1.14 6.54 2.23
N GLY A 111 2.43 6.33 2.47
CA GLY A 111 3.46 7.30 2.10
C GLY A 111 4.74 7.08 2.92
N PRO A 112 5.71 8.00 2.94
CA PRO A 112 5.65 9.31 2.31
C PRO A 112 5.79 9.24 0.78
N ILE A 113 5.16 10.19 0.08
CA ILE A 113 5.34 10.40 -1.37
C ILE A 113 5.65 11.88 -1.61
N LEU A 114 6.72 12.17 -2.33
CA LEU A 114 7.15 13.54 -2.60
C LEU A 114 6.58 13.99 -3.95
N PHE A 115 5.37 14.52 -3.96
CA PHE A 115 4.73 14.97 -5.20
C PHE A 115 5.40 16.24 -5.76
N GLU A 116 6.05 16.11 -6.91
CA GLU A 116 6.46 17.27 -7.73
C GLU A 116 5.21 17.96 -8.33
N GLU A 117 4.28 17.14 -8.81
CA GLU A 117 2.93 17.50 -9.25
C GLU A 117 1.97 16.41 -8.75
N ALA A 118 1.00 16.80 -7.94
CA ALA A 118 0.04 15.86 -7.37
C ALA A 118 -0.92 15.38 -8.48
N PRO A 119 -1.11 14.05 -8.68
CA PRO A 119 -2.09 13.56 -9.63
C PRO A 119 -3.52 13.90 -9.18
N ALA A 120 -4.47 14.00 -10.12
CA ALA A 120 -5.82 14.51 -9.84
C ALA A 120 -6.59 13.68 -8.80
N GLU A 121 -7.10 14.26 -7.72
CA GLU A 121 -7.85 13.50 -6.71
C GLU A 121 -9.11 12.85 -7.30
N ASP A 122 -9.53 11.74 -6.69
CA ASP A 122 -10.81 11.09 -6.96
C ASP A 122 -11.49 10.64 -5.65
N GLU A 123 -12.65 10.00 -5.74
CA GLU A 123 -13.41 9.56 -4.56
C GLU A 123 -12.72 8.43 -3.77
N ILE A 124 -11.77 7.74 -4.39
CA ILE A 124 -11.08 6.55 -3.87
C ILE A 124 -9.68 6.89 -3.36
N ILE A 125 -8.96 7.79 -4.04
CA ILE A 125 -7.63 8.26 -3.66
C ILE A 125 -7.59 9.79 -3.59
N GLN A 126 -7.23 10.28 -2.41
CA GLN A 126 -7.01 11.71 -2.12
C GLN A 126 -5.54 11.97 -1.75
N ILE A 127 -5.08 13.22 -1.89
CA ILE A 127 -3.67 13.59 -1.71
C ILE A 127 -3.58 14.78 -0.73
N PRO A 128 -3.73 14.53 0.58
CA PRO A 128 -3.77 15.60 1.57
C PRO A 128 -2.39 16.21 1.90
N GLY A 129 -1.30 15.70 1.29
CA GLY A 129 0.09 16.10 1.60
C GLY A 129 1.11 15.08 1.08
N ASP A 130 2.06 14.69 1.93
CA ASP A 130 3.17 13.80 1.58
C ASP A 130 2.74 12.31 1.54
N GLY A 131 1.64 11.98 0.87
CA GLY A 131 1.12 10.61 0.79
C GLY A 131 -0.24 10.52 0.13
N LEU A 132 -0.82 9.31 0.16
CA LEU A 132 -2.17 9.05 -0.30
C LEU A 132 -3.08 8.74 0.89
N THR A 133 -4.31 9.20 0.79
CA THR A 133 -5.44 8.67 1.54
C THR A 133 -6.23 7.73 0.63
N LEU A 134 -6.40 6.47 1.05
CA LEU A 134 -7.23 5.48 0.38
C LEU A 134 -8.58 5.39 1.11
N THR A 135 -9.66 5.52 0.36
CA THR A 135 -11.03 5.39 0.87
C THR A 135 -11.43 3.93 0.88
N SER A 136 -11.34 3.27 2.03
CA SER A 136 -11.85 1.91 2.25
C SER A 136 -13.38 1.87 2.13
N SER A 137 -13.91 0.73 1.73
CA SER A 137 -15.35 0.52 1.62
C SER A 137 -16.05 0.48 2.99
N ASP A 138 -15.36 0.06 4.05
CA ASP A 138 -15.88 0.00 5.41
C ASP A 138 -14.78 0.17 6.49
N ASN A 139 -15.15 0.19 7.77
CA ASN A 139 -14.23 0.27 8.90
C ASN A 139 -13.93 -1.11 9.52
N ASP A 140 -14.90 -2.03 9.47
CA ASP A 140 -14.95 -3.12 10.45
C ASP A 140 -14.14 -4.36 10.02
N PHE A 141 -13.89 -4.55 8.73
CA PHE A 141 -13.24 -5.77 8.22
C PHE A 141 -11.72 -5.73 8.23
N PHE A 142 -11.14 -4.53 8.37
CA PHE A 142 -9.70 -4.25 8.27
C PHE A 142 -9.15 -4.84 6.95
N PRO A 143 -9.09 -4.06 5.87
CA PRO A 143 -8.71 -4.59 4.57
C PRO A 143 -7.29 -5.15 4.56
N LEU A 144 -6.97 -5.97 3.56
CA LEU A 144 -5.59 -6.38 3.31
C LEU A 144 -4.90 -5.33 2.43
N VAL A 145 -3.87 -4.70 2.96
CA VAL A 145 -2.99 -3.80 2.20
C VAL A 145 -1.67 -4.50 1.97
N ARG A 146 -1.37 -4.79 0.70
CA ARG A 146 -0.12 -5.38 0.26
C ARG A 146 0.76 -4.33 -0.41
N LEU A 147 1.96 -4.16 0.12
CA LEU A 147 3.01 -3.34 -0.48
C LEU A 147 3.96 -4.25 -1.25
N GLU A 148 4.30 -3.89 -2.48
CA GLU A 148 5.21 -4.66 -3.34
C GLU A 148 6.28 -3.77 -3.96
N VAL A 149 7.54 -4.22 -3.90
CA VAL A 149 8.66 -3.61 -4.61
C VAL A 149 9.13 -4.58 -5.68
N TRP A 150 9.24 -4.09 -6.91
CA TRP A 150 9.65 -4.84 -8.08
C TRP A 150 10.92 -4.23 -8.70
N ASP A 151 11.73 -5.06 -9.34
CA ASP A 151 12.94 -4.63 -10.06
C ASP A 151 12.65 -4.06 -11.47
N GLY A 152 11.39 -4.12 -11.91
CA GLY A 152 10.89 -3.63 -13.17
C GLY A 152 9.36 -3.64 -13.20
N THR A 153 8.76 -3.34 -14.34
CA THR A 153 7.30 -3.23 -14.46
C THR A 153 6.60 -4.55 -14.11
N PRO A 154 5.79 -4.62 -13.04
CA PRO A 154 5.05 -5.83 -12.73
C PRO A 154 4.05 -6.14 -13.85
N ALA A 155 3.91 -7.43 -14.14
CA ALA A 155 2.87 -7.92 -15.03
C ALA A 155 1.51 -7.40 -14.56
N LYS A 156 0.61 -7.13 -15.51
CA LYS A 156 -0.76 -6.81 -15.15
C LYS A 156 -1.36 -8.07 -14.51
N PRO A 157 -1.95 -7.99 -13.31
CA PRO A 157 -2.55 -9.17 -12.70
C PRO A 157 -3.70 -9.69 -13.57
N ASP A 158 -3.89 -11.00 -13.59
CA ASP A 158 -4.97 -11.64 -14.35
C ASP A 158 -6.35 -11.48 -13.68
N GLU A 159 -6.35 -11.12 -12.38
CA GLU A 159 -7.56 -10.87 -11.60
C GLU A 159 -8.26 -9.58 -12.03
N ALA A 160 -9.60 -9.56 -11.91
CA ALA A 160 -10.38 -8.35 -12.12
C ALA A 160 -10.21 -7.40 -10.93
N TRP A 161 -9.64 -6.22 -11.19
CA TRP A 161 -9.53 -5.13 -10.22
C TRP A 161 -10.65 -4.13 -10.48
N GLU A 162 -11.35 -3.73 -9.41
CA GLU A 162 -12.43 -2.75 -9.47
C GLU A 162 -11.90 -1.33 -9.64
N TYR A 163 -10.67 -1.10 -9.16
CA TYR A 163 -9.98 0.18 -9.29
C TYR A 163 -8.50 -0.04 -9.58
N GLU A 164 -7.98 0.77 -10.50
CA GLU A 164 -6.57 0.81 -10.86
C GLU A 164 -6.16 2.27 -11.06
N ARG A 165 -5.04 2.66 -10.45
CA ARG A 165 -4.44 3.98 -10.64
C ARG A 165 -2.93 3.85 -10.78
N SER A 166 -2.35 4.61 -11.70
CA SER A 166 -0.90 4.66 -11.90
C SER A 166 -0.39 6.09 -12.01
N PHE A 167 0.77 6.37 -11.42
CA PHE A 167 1.49 7.64 -11.53
C PHE A 167 2.97 7.44 -11.19
N CYS A 168 3.78 8.50 -11.35
CA CYS A 168 5.19 8.46 -10.96
C CYS A 168 5.46 9.51 -9.89
N ALA A 169 6.24 9.16 -8.88
CA ALA A 169 6.67 10.11 -7.86
C ALA A 169 8.02 9.70 -7.24
N PRO A 170 8.86 10.66 -6.81
CA PRO A 170 9.96 10.40 -5.90
C PRO A 170 9.47 9.83 -4.56
N LEU A 171 10.18 8.80 -4.09
CA LEU A 171 10.00 8.20 -2.76
C LEU A 171 11.27 8.43 -1.92
N THR A 172 11.12 8.33 -0.60
CA THR A 172 12.24 8.27 0.36
C THR A 172 12.77 6.83 0.47
N ASP A 173 13.47 6.49 1.54
CA ASP A 173 13.99 5.14 1.82
C ASP A 173 12.92 4.17 2.36
N ASN A 174 11.71 4.66 2.60
CA ASN A 174 10.62 3.87 3.14
C ASN A 174 9.25 4.27 2.60
N PHE A 175 8.35 3.29 2.61
CA PHE A 175 6.93 3.46 2.29
C PHE A 175 6.10 2.71 3.33
N VAL A 176 5.24 3.43 4.02
CA VAL A 176 4.52 2.97 5.21
C VAL A 176 3.01 3.01 5.00
N VAL A 177 2.32 2.13 5.72
CA VAL A 177 0.87 2.18 5.96
C VAL A 177 0.67 2.77 7.36
N ILE A 178 -0.10 3.83 7.47
CA ILE A 178 -0.36 4.57 8.71
C ILE A 178 -1.87 4.58 8.97
N ASP A 179 -2.26 4.40 10.24
CA ASP A 179 -3.62 4.65 10.68
C ASP A 179 -3.89 6.15 10.90
N LEU A 180 -5.16 6.53 11.09
CA LEU A 180 -5.53 7.92 11.34
C LEU A 180 -4.94 8.53 12.64
N ASN A 181 -4.39 7.71 13.54
CA ASN A 181 -3.71 8.17 14.74
C ASN A 181 -2.21 8.41 14.52
N GLY A 182 -1.72 8.26 13.29
CA GLY A 182 -0.31 8.44 12.93
C GLY A 182 0.56 7.24 13.31
N ARG A 183 -0.02 6.07 13.64
CA ARG A 183 0.77 4.87 13.96
C ARG A 183 1.08 4.09 12.69
N THR A 184 2.36 3.76 12.50
CA THR A 184 2.80 2.82 11.47
C THR A 184 2.23 1.43 11.75
N GLN A 185 1.42 0.94 10.80
CA GLN A 185 0.81 -0.39 10.81
C GLN A 185 1.66 -1.38 9.99
N GLY A 186 2.42 -0.89 9.01
CA GLY A 186 3.39 -1.66 8.26
C GLY A 186 4.28 -0.77 7.41
N GLU A 187 5.39 -1.33 6.93
CA GLU A 187 6.45 -0.60 6.24
C GLU A 187 7.15 -1.52 5.25
N ILE A 188 7.59 -0.95 4.13
CA ILE A 188 8.49 -1.59 3.18
C ILE A 188 9.64 -0.63 2.84
N THR A 189 10.85 -1.16 2.75
CA THR A 189 12.03 -0.40 2.30
C THR A 189 11.99 -0.22 0.79
N VAL A 190 12.30 0.99 0.33
CA VAL A 190 12.40 1.34 -1.09
C VAL A 190 13.68 2.12 -1.34
N GLU A 191 14.17 2.13 -2.58
CA GLU A 191 15.33 2.97 -2.92
C GLU A 191 14.90 4.45 -2.98
N PRO A 192 15.67 5.41 -2.45
CA PRO A 192 15.35 6.84 -2.60
C PRO A 192 15.52 7.34 -4.04
N ARG A 193 14.48 7.19 -4.86
CA ARG A 193 14.42 7.65 -6.26
C ARG A 193 12.99 7.80 -6.76
N LYS A 194 12.84 8.25 -8.00
CA LYS A 194 11.56 8.24 -8.72
C LYS A 194 11.11 6.80 -9.00
N HIS A 195 9.88 6.50 -8.63
CA HIS A 195 9.22 5.23 -8.87
C HIS A 195 7.97 5.43 -9.71
N HIS A 196 7.66 4.42 -10.53
CA HIS A 196 6.30 4.16 -10.94
C HIS A 196 5.55 3.54 -9.77
N ILE A 197 4.32 4.01 -9.56
CA ILE A 197 3.44 3.58 -8.48
C ILE A 197 2.13 3.14 -9.12
N ARG A 198 1.71 1.91 -8.84
CA ARG A 198 0.39 1.38 -9.23
C ARG A 198 -0.38 0.99 -7.99
N VAL A 199 -1.59 1.52 -7.85
CA VAL A 199 -2.52 1.18 -6.79
C VAL A 199 -3.68 0.41 -7.40
N LEU A 200 -3.97 -0.76 -6.84
CA LEU A 200 -5.04 -1.65 -7.25
C LEU A 200 -5.96 -1.90 -6.06
N CYS A 201 -7.27 -1.93 -6.29
CA CYS A 201 -8.26 -2.27 -5.27
C CYS A 201 -9.36 -3.20 -5.82
N ARG A 202 -9.78 -4.16 -4.99
CA ARG A 202 -10.92 -5.05 -5.24
C ARG A 202 -11.63 -5.42 -3.95
N GLY A 203 -12.84 -5.97 -4.07
CA GLY A 203 -13.64 -6.41 -2.93
C GLY A 203 -14.30 -5.25 -2.19
N ARG A 204 -14.59 -4.15 -2.88
CA ARG A 204 -15.22 -2.96 -2.27
C ARG A 204 -16.72 -3.14 -2.02
N ASP A 205 -17.36 -4.08 -2.70
CA ASP A 205 -18.75 -4.44 -2.44
C ASP A 205 -18.84 -5.64 -1.51
N HIS A 206 -19.20 -5.39 -0.25
CA HIS A 206 -19.37 -6.42 0.76
C HIS A 206 -20.63 -6.19 1.62
N TYR A 207 -21.69 -5.63 1.02
CA TYR A 207 -22.96 -5.33 1.68
C TYR A 207 -23.51 -6.52 2.49
N GLU A 208 -23.49 -7.72 1.92
CA GLU A 208 -23.99 -8.92 2.61
C GLU A 208 -23.17 -9.29 3.86
N ALA A 209 -21.85 -9.05 3.82
CA ALA A 209 -20.99 -9.33 4.97
C ALA A 209 -21.21 -8.31 6.10
N SER A 210 -21.47 -7.03 5.77
CA SER A 210 -21.72 -6.00 6.78
C SER A 210 -23.05 -6.21 7.51
N LEU A 211 -24.05 -6.82 6.85
CA LEU A 211 -25.29 -7.24 7.51
C LEU A 211 -25.09 -8.36 8.55
N ALA A 212 -24.02 -9.14 8.42
CA ALA A 212 -23.70 -10.24 9.32
C ALA A 212 -22.81 -9.84 10.51
N LEU A 213 -22.37 -8.56 10.58
CA LEU A 213 -21.53 -8.09 11.66
C LEU A 213 -22.31 -7.96 12.98
N ASP A 214 -21.65 -8.35 14.07
CA ASP A 214 -22.14 -8.09 15.42
C ASP A 214 -22.22 -6.56 15.67
N PRO A 215 -23.17 -6.09 16.50
CA PRO A 215 -23.38 -4.66 16.75
C PRO A 215 -22.25 -3.99 17.56
N PHE A 216 -21.24 -4.75 17.99
CA PHE A 216 -20.08 -4.23 18.70
C PHE A 216 -18.87 -4.15 17.78
N PRO A 217 -18.12 -3.03 17.82
CA PRO A 217 -16.96 -2.86 16.95
C PRO A 217 -15.93 -3.97 17.25
N PRO A 218 -15.37 -4.59 16.20
CA PRO A 218 -14.43 -5.67 16.40
C PRO A 218 -13.15 -5.16 17.08
N VAL A 219 -12.59 -5.98 17.97
CA VAL A 219 -11.35 -5.65 18.71
C VAL A 219 -10.10 -5.81 17.82
N GLY A 220 -10.24 -6.44 16.65
CA GLY A 220 -9.15 -6.70 15.70
C GLY A 220 -9.69 -7.10 14.31
N PRO A 221 -8.80 -7.41 13.35
CA PRO A 221 -9.19 -7.70 11.97
C PRO A 221 -10.09 -8.94 11.90
N HIS A 222 -11.10 -8.87 11.03
CA HIS A 222 -11.91 -10.04 10.69
C HIS A 222 -11.06 -11.10 9.97
N GLU A 223 -11.45 -12.38 10.05
CA GLU A 223 -10.71 -13.49 9.41
C GLU A 223 -10.56 -13.24 7.91
N ASP A 224 -11.68 -12.93 7.24
CA ASP A 224 -11.70 -12.49 5.85
C ASP A 224 -11.51 -10.97 5.75
N PRO A 225 -10.49 -10.46 5.03
CA PRO A 225 -10.31 -9.03 4.80
C PRO A 225 -11.39 -8.38 3.94
N LEU A 226 -12.07 -9.16 3.08
CA LEU A 226 -13.08 -8.75 2.08
C LEU A 226 -12.59 -7.74 1.03
N GLU A 227 -11.93 -6.66 1.45
CA GLU A 227 -11.33 -5.64 0.60
C GLU A 227 -9.79 -5.80 0.56
N PHE A 228 -9.25 -5.69 -0.65
CA PHE A 228 -7.83 -5.90 -0.94
C PHE A 228 -7.26 -4.68 -1.67
N TRP A 229 -6.11 -4.22 -1.20
CA TRP A 229 -5.32 -3.16 -1.81
C TRP A 229 -3.93 -3.69 -2.13
N VAL A 230 -3.46 -3.43 -3.35
CA VAL A 230 -2.08 -3.74 -3.75
C VAL A 230 -1.43 -2.48 -4.26
N ILE A 231 -0.28 -2.13 -3.67
CA ILE A 231 0.54 -0.98 -4.06
C ILE A 231 1.86 -1.51 -4.59
N GLN A 232 2.06 -1.37 -5.90
CA GLN A 232 3.25 -1.85 -6.59
C GLN A 232 4.18 -0.68 -6.92
N LEU A 233 5.45 -0.83 -6.55
CA LEU A 233 6.50 0.17 -6.70
C LEU A 233 7.62 -0.41 -7.56
N TRP A 234 8.03 0.31 -8.61
CA TRP A 234 9.19 -0.09 -9.43
C TRP A 234 9.93 1.13 -9.99
N PRO A 235 11.22 1.02 -10.35
CA PRO A 235 11.99 2.13 -10.92
C PRO A 235 11.29 2.79 -12.12
N ALA A 236 11.26 4.13 -12.14
CA ALA A 236 10.77 4.96 -13.25
C ALA A 236 11.81 5.23 -14.35
#